data_AF-A0A256W5U7-F1
#
_entry.id   AF-A0A256W5U7-F1
#
_cell.length_a   1.000
_cell.length_b   1.000
_cell.length_c   1.000
_cell.angle_alpha   90.00
_cell.angle_beta   90.00
_cell.angle_gamma   90.00
#
_symmetry.space_group_name_H-M   'P 1'
#
loop_
_entity.id
_entity.type
_entity.pdbx_description
1 polymer ?
#
loop_
_entity_poly.entity_id
_entity_poly.type
_entity_poly.pdbx_seq_one_letter_code
_entity_poly.pdbx_strand_id
1 'polypeptide(L)'
;MKLDELLINNYKNNKDSLLKFSPKVNIFVGDNGAGKTNVLDAIYYLSFCKSPFNTLDSSNILHGEAHFVLRGEYTNHEQGSDKVHISFAKSDRKKIKRNDKEYDKIADHIGEFPLVIIS
;
A
#
# COMPACT_ATOMS: atom_id res chain seq x y z
N MET A 1 -6.10 5.78 13.54
CA MET A 1 -5.35 6.16 12.32
C MET A 1 -6.29 6.21 11.14
N LYS A 2 -6.05 7.13 10.23
CA LYS A 2 -6.88 7.36 9.04
C LYS A 2 -5.95 7.54 7.84
N LEU A 3 -6.15 6.76 6.78
CA LEU A 3 -5.42 6.95 5.51
C LEU A 3 -6.02 8.17 4.80
N ASP A 4 -5.21 9.20 4.55
CA ASP A 4 -5.58 10.43 3.86
C ASP A 4 -5.28 10.34 2.36
N GLU A 5 -4.14 9.76 2.00
CA GLU A 5 -3.69 9.66 0.61
C GLU A 5 -3.00 8.33 0.34
N LEU A 6 -3.27 7.75 -0.83
CA LEU A 6 -2.58 6.57 -1.36
C LEU A 6 -2.00 6.89 -2.73
N LEU A 7 -0.70 6.70 -2.88
CA LEU A 7 0.00 6.70 -4.15
C LEU A 7 0.37 5.27 -4.52
N ILE A 8 0.02 4.89 -5.74
CA ILE A 8 0.31 3.59 -6.32
C ILE A 8 1.13 3.81 -7.59
N ASN A 9 2.25 3.12 -7.72
CA ASN A 9 3.03 3.08 -8.94
C ASN A 9 3.37 1.64 -9.30
N ASN A 10 3.06 1.24 -10.54
CA ASN A 10 3.38 -0.06 -11.13
C ASN A 10 2.94 -1.27 -10.29
N TYR A 11 1.77 -1.19 -9.66
CA TYR A 11 1.24 -2.24 -8.79
C TYR A 11 0.05 -2.97 -9.44
N LYS A 12 0.22 -4.26 -9.71
CA LYS A 12 -0.75 -5.13 -10.38
C LYS A 12 -1.24 -4.55 -11.71
N ASN A 13 -2.51 -4.18 -11.84
CA ASN A 13 -3.03 -3.55 -13.05
C ASN A 13 -3.07 -2.02 -12.97
N ASN A 14 -2.49 -1.43 -11.92
CA ASN A 14 -2.46 0.00 -11.69
C ASN A 14 -1.05 0.55 -12.00
N LYS A 15 -0.96 1.36 -13.05
CA LYS A 15 0.31 1.96 -13.48
C LYS A 15 0.70 3.16 -12.62
N ASP A 16 -0.23 4.08 -12.43
CA ASP A 16 -0.03 5.26 -11.61
C ASP A 16 -1.39 5.73 -11.10
N SER A 17 -1.48 6.02 -9.81
CA SER A 17 -2.70 6.55 -9.19
C SER A 17 -2.39 7.32 -7.92
N LEU A 18 -3.04 8.47 -7.79
CA LEU A 18 -3.07 9.26 -6.56
C LEU A 18 -4.51 9.36 -6.07
N LEU A 19 -4.80 8.75 -4.93
CA LEU A 19 -6.13 8.67 -4.34
C LEU A 19 -6.16 9.48 -3.04
N LYS A 20 -7.06 10.46 -2.96
CA LYS A 20 -7.34 11.21 -1.72
C LYS A 20 -8.64 10.73 -1.11
N PHE A 21 -8.58 10.37 0.16
CA PHE A 21 -9.71 9.75 0.85
C PHE A 21 -10.56 10.77 1.60
N SER A 22 -11.87 10.56 1.56
CA SER A 22 -12.82 11.18 2.47
C SER A 22 -12.58 10.68 3.89
N PRO A 23 -12.78 11.52 4.93
CA PRO A 23 -12.57 11.12 6.32
C PRO A 23 -13.61 10.13 6.86
N LYS A 24 -14.68 9.87 6.11
CA LYS A 24 -15.75 8.94 6.49
C LYS A 24 -15.68 7.68 5.63
N VAL A 25 -16.66 7.51 4.75
CA VAL A 25 -16.80 6.34 3.89
C VAL A 25 -16.26 6.68 2.51
N ASN A 26 -15.50 5.75 1.96
CA ASN A 26 -14.98 5.81 0.59
C ASN A 26 -15.55 4.62 -0.18
N ILE A 27 -16.16 4.88 -1.33
CA ILE A 27 -16.82 3.87 -2.14
C ILE A 27 -16.12 3.81 -3.50
N PHE A 28 -15.58 2.64 -3.84
CA PHE A 28 -14.97 2.40 -5.14
C PHE A 28 -16.00 1.75 -6.08
N VAL A 29 -16.31 2.44 -7.17
CA VAL A 29 -17.24 1.98 -8.20
C VAL A 29 -16.52 1.78 -9.53
N GLY A 30 -17.10 0.96 -10.41
CA GLY A 30 -16.56 0.64 -11.73
C GLY A 30 -16.70 -0.84 -12.07
N ASP A 31 -16.30 -1.20 -13.28
CA ASP A 31 -16.49 -2.55 -13.80
C ASP A 31 -15.61 -3.60 -13.10
N ASN A 32 -15.99 -4.87 -13.24
CA ASN A 32 -15.16 -5.98 -12.78
C ASN A 32 -13.82 -5.98 -13.53
N GLY A 33 -12.73 -6.21 -12.81
CA GLY A 33 -11.37 -6.10 -13.38
C GLY A 33 -10.81 -4.67 -13.46
N ALA A 34 -11.59 -3.63 -13.16
CA ALA A 34 -11.13 -2.23 -13.20
C ALA A 34 -10.07 -1.86 -12.14
N GLY A 35 -9.68 -2.79 -11.25
CA GLY A 35 -8.62 -2.56 -10.25
C GLY A 35 -9.09 -2.15 -8.86
N LYS A 36 -10.40 -2.12 -8.58
CA LYS A 36 -10.97 -1.81 -7.25
C LYS A 36 -10.33 -2.65 -6.12
N THR A 37 -10.27 -3.97 -6.30
CA THR A 37 -9.64 -4.89 -5.36
C THR A 37 -8.14 -4.66 -5.24
N ASN A 38 -7.47 -4.17 -6.29
CA ASN A 38 -6.03 -3.89 -6.25
C ASN A 38 -5.73 -2.62 -5.45
N VAL A 39 -6.65 -1.65 -5.41
CA VAL A 39 -6.56 -0.52 -4.48
C VAL A 39 -6.67 -1.00 -3.03
N LEU A 40 -7.64 -1.86 -2.73
CA LEU A 40 -7.78 -2.44 -1.39
C LEU A 40 -6.57 -3.31 -0.99
N ASP A 41 -6.01 -4.06 -1.95
CA ASP A 41 -4.77 -4.81 -1.72
C ASP A 41 -3.60 -3.86 -1.43
N ALA A 42 -3.42 -2.78 -2.18
CA ALA A 42 -2.37 -1.80 -1.91
C ALA A 42 -2.48 -1.22 -0.48
N ILE A 43 -3.69 -0.92 0.00
CA ILE A 43 -3.92 -0.47 1.39
C ILE A 43 -3.55 -1.57 2.39
N TYR A 44 -3.98 -2.81 2.15
CA TYR A 44 -3.60 -3.96 2.98
C TYR A 44 -2.08 -4.16 3.01
N TYR A 45 -1.44 -4.02 1.86
CA TYR A 45 0.00 -4.19 1.70
C TYR A 45 0.77 -3.15 2.50
N LEU A 46 0.30 -1.89 2.56
CA LEU A 46 0.89 -0.86 3.42
C LEU A 46 0.82 -1.21 4.91
N SER A 47 -0.15 -2.01 5.36
CA SER A 47 -0.27 -2.46 6.76
C SER A 47 0.55 -3.71 7.06
N PHE A 48 0.57 -4.68 6.13
CA PHE A 48 1.07 -6.03 6.41
C PHE A 48 2.31 -6.42 5.59
N CYS A 49 2.80 -5.52 4.74
CA CYS A 49 3.96 -5.71 3.87
C CYS A 49 3.86 -6.92 2.93
N LYS A 50 2.65 -7.41 2.66
CA LYS A 50 2.35 -8.54 1.78
C LYS A 50 0.95 -8.39 1.19
N SER A 51 0.71 -9.00 0.05
CA SER A 51 -0.63 -9.08 -0.54
C SER A 51 -1.43 -10.17 0.19
N PRO A 52 -2.76 -10.00 0.36
CA PRO A 52 -3.62 -11.07 0.87
C PRO A 52 -3.94 -12.13 -0.21
N PHE A 53 -3.69 -11.83 -1.49
CA PHE A 53 -4.02 -12.70 -2.62
C PHE A 53 -2.79 -13.36 -3.26
N ASN A 54 -1.64 -12.70 -3.22
CA ASN A 54 -0.40 -13.17 -3.85
C ASN A 54 0.68 -13.44 -2.80
N THR A 55 1.26 -14.64 -2.83
CA THR A 55 2.35 -15.03 -1.93
C THR A 55 3.69 -14.39 -2.30
N LEU A 56 3.93 -14.13 -3.60
CA LEU A 56 5.18 -13.56 -4.11
C LEU A 56 5.01 -12.08 -4.46
N ASP A 57 5.96 -11.25 -4.01
CA ASP A 57 5.95 -9.81 -4.28
C ASP A 57 6.16 -9.47 -5.75
N SER A 58 6.93 -10.29 -6.47
CA SER A 58 7.16 -10.13 -7.90
C SER A 58 5.87 -10.24 -8.73
N SER A 59 4.88 -11.00 -8.25
CA SER A 59 3.56 -11.12 -8.87
C SER A 59 2.68 -9.89 -8.66
N ASN A 60 3.09 -8.96 -7.80
CA ASN A 60 2.39 -7.69 -7.58
C ASN A 60 2.96 -6.55 -8.44
N ILE A 61 4.05 -6.76 -9.16
CA ILE A 61 4.59 -5.76 -10.10
C ILE A 61 3.70 -5.74 -11.35
N LEU A 62 3.40 -4.55 -11.86
CA LEU A 62 2.72 -4.37 -13.14
C LEU A 62 3.48 -5.06 -14.26
N HIS A 63 2.75 -5.76 -15.12
CA HIS A 63 3.35 -6.51 -16.22
C HIS A 63 4.20 -5.59 -17.12
N GLY A 64 5.44 -6.00 -17.37
CA GLY A 64 6.42 -5.22 -18.14
C GLY A 64 7.28 -4.28 -17.29
N GLU A 65 6.95 -4.06 -16.03
CA GLU A 65 7.69 -3.17 -15.13
C GLU A 65 8.69 -3.94 -14.26
N ALA A 66 9.71 -3.22 -13.77
CA ALA A 66 10.80 -3.80 -12.97
C ALA A 66 10.54 -3.76 -11.45
N HIS A 67 9.66 -2.86 -11.01
CA HIS A 67 9.42 -2.55 -9.60
C HIS A 67 8.01 -1.97 -9.39
N PHE A 68 7.56 -1.94 -8.14
CA PHE A 68 6.38 -1.19 -7.71
C PHE A 68 6.70 -0.30 -6.51
N VAL A 69 5.91 0.75 -6.33
CA VAL A 69 5.95 1.63 -5.16
C VAL A 69 4.52 1.85 -4.64
N LEU A 70 4.35 1.72 -3.33
CA LEU A 70 3.15 2.09 -2.61
C LEU A 70 3.52 3.12 -1.55
N ARG A 71 2.77 4.22 -1.46
CA ARG A 71 2.93 5.21 -0.39
C ARG A 71 1.57 5.55 0.20
N GLY A 72 1.50 5.54 1.53
CA GLY A 72 0.33 5.97 2.28
C GLY A 72 0.66 7.16 3.18
N GLU A 73 -0.19 8.17 3.18
CA GLU A 73 -0.17 9.24 4.18
C GLU A 73 -1.31 9.02 5.17
N TYR A 74 -0.98 8.99 6.46
CA TYR A 74 -1.90 8.70 7.53
C TYR A 74 -1.96 9.84 8.52
N THR A 75 -3.15 10.16 9.01
CA THR A 75 -3.35 11.01 10.19
C THR A 75 -3.68 10.15 11.41
N ASN A 76 -2.95 10.38 12.49
CA ASN A 76 -3.25 9.92 13.83
C ASN A 76 -3.67 11.14 14.68
N HIS A 77 -4.88 11.11 15.25
CA HIS A 77 -5.43 12.23 16.03
C HIS A 77 -4.56 12.61 17.24
N GLU A 78 -3.75 11.69 17.77
CA GLU A 78 -2.89 11.93 18.95
C GLU A 78 -1.42 12.17 18.61
N GLN A 79 -0.93 11.62 17.48
CA GLN A 79 0.51 11.56 17.18
C GLN A 79 0.93 12.32 15.91
N GLY A 80 0.00 13.00 15.24
CA GLY A 80 0.27 13.76 14.03
C GLY A 80 0.12 12.93 12.75
N SER A 81 0.94 13.22 11.73
CA SER A 81 0.88 12.54 10.44
C SER A 81 2.05 11.57 10.24
N ASP A 82 1.78 10.41 9.67
CA ASP A 82 2.78 9.41 9.28
C ASP A 82 2.79 9.20 7.77
N LYS A 83 3.98 8.95 7.22
CA LYS A 83 4.18 8.57 5.82
C LYS A 83 4.80 7.19 5.76
N VAL A 84 4.09 6.25 5.14
CA VAL A 84 4.58 4.89 4.86
C VAL A 84 4.97 4.82 3.41
N HIS A 85 6.15 4.29 3.12
CA HIS A 85 6.64 4.03 1.77
C HIS A 85 7.13 2.60 1.67
N ILE A 86 6.58 1.83 0.74
CA ILE A 86 7.03 0.48 0.43
C ILE A 86 7.39 0.40 -1.05
N SER A 87 8.60 -0.06 -1.33
CA SER A 87 9.08 -0.30 -2.68
C SER A 87 9.68 -1.68 -2.81
N PHE A 88 9.43 -2.33 -3.95
CA PHE A 88 10.00 -3.63 -4.26
C PHE A 88 10.41 -3.68 -5.73
N ALA A 89 11.61 -4.19 -6.01
CA ALA A 89 12.13 -4.43 -7.35
C ALA A 89 12.63 -5.87 -7.45
N LYS A 90 12.52 -6.54 -8.60
CA LYS A 90 13.01 -7.93 -8.76
C LYS A 90 14.51 -8.07 -8.49
N SER A 91 15.27 -6.99 -8.75
CA SER A 91 16.71 -6.93 -8.60
C SER A 91 17.18 -6.50 -7.21
N ASP A 92 16.27 -6.13 -6.30
CA ASP A 92 16.60 -5.55 -5.00
C ASP A 92 15.70 -6.11 -3.90
N ARG A 93 16.09 -5.96 -2.64
CA ARG A 93 15.25 -6.31 -1.50
C ARG A 93 14.08 -5.32 -1.39
N LYS A 94 12.99 -5.80 -0.79
CA LYS A 94 11.87 -4.96 -0.36
C LYS A 94 12.38 -3.91 0.64
N LYS A 95 12.02 -2.65 0.43
CA LYS A 95 12.32 -1.54 1.34
C LYS A 95 11.02 -0.99 1.90
N ILE A 96 10.98 -0.79 3.21
CA ILE A 96 9.83 -0.27 3.94
C ILE A 96 10.36 0.91 4.75
N LYS A 97 9.73 2.07 4.62
CA LYS A 97 10.10 3.28 5.35
C LYS A 97 8.89 3.87 6.03
N ARG A 98 9.10 4.40 7.24
CA ARG A 98 8.16 5.29 7.94
C ARG A 98 8.85 6.63 8.19
N ASN A 99 8.24 7.72 7.73
CA ASN A 99 8.79 9.08 7.85
C ASN A 99 10.26 9.14 7.38
N ASP A 100 10.51 8.57 6.19
CA ASP A 100 11.83 8.47 5.54
C ASP A 100 12.88 7.58 6.23
N LYS A 101 12.58 7.02 7.40
CA LYS A 101 13.42 6.04 8.09
C LYS A 101 13.08 4.63 7.65
N GLU A 102 14.07 3.89 7.14
CA GLU A 102 13.92 2.48 6.74
C GLU A 102 13.85 1.57 7.96
N TYR A 103 12.97 0.56 7.90
CA TYR A 103 12.92 -0.51 8.89
C TYR A 103 14.02 -1.54 8.63
N ASP A 104 14.72 -1.96 9.68
CA ASP A 104 15.69 -3.05 9.60
C ASP A 104 15.01 -4.42 9.45
N LYS A 105 13.85 -4.59 10.10
CA LYS A 105 13.05 -5.82 10.03
C LYS A 105 11.61 -5.49 9.65
N ILE A 106 11.04 -6.29 8.75
CA ILE A 106 9.62 -6.18 8.37
C ILE A 106 8.71 -6.30 9.59
N ALA A 107 9.08 -7.16 10.56
CA ALA A 107 8.30 -7.38 11.79
C ALA A 107 8.08 -6.10 12.60
N ASP A 108 9.01 -5.14 12.55
CA ASP A 108 8.93 -3.87 13.28
C ASP A 108 7.88 -2.92 12.67
N HIS A 109 7.44 -3.18 11.44
CA HIS A 109 6.34 -2.45 10.79
C HIS A 109 4.97 -3.08 11.09
N ILE A 110 4.92 -4.39 11.36
CA ILE A 110 3.66 -5.12 11.54
C ILE A 110 2.98 -4.65 12.82
N GLY A 111 1.74 -4.17 12.69
CA GLY A 111 0.94 -3.67 13.80
C GLY A 111 0.96 -2.15 13.96
N GLU A 112 1.91 -1.46 13.32
CA GLU A 112 1.97 0.01 13.36
C GLU A 112 0.81 0.66 12.61
N PHE A 113 0.28 0.01 11.58
CA PHE A 113 -0.87 0.49 10.80
C PHE A 113 -1.97 -0.56 10.82
N PRO A 114 -2.77 -0.66 11.90
CA PRO A 114 -3.77 -1.71 12.06
C PRO A 114 -4.86 -1.60 10.99
N LEU A 115 -5.24 -2.75 10.41
CA LEU A 115 -6.25 -2.84 9.36
C LEU A 115 -7.04 -4.15 9.51
N VAL A 116 -8.34 -4.09 9.22
CA VAL A 116 -9.23 -5.26 9.19
C VAL A 116 -9.89 -5.32 7.81
N ILE A 117 -9.85 -6.48 7.17
CA ILE A 117 -10.67 -6.79 5.99
C ILE A 117 -11.83 -7.67 6.44
N ILE A 118 -13.04 -7.33 5.98
CA ILE A 118 -14.25 -8.13 6.19
C ILE A 118 -14.73 -8.57 4.80
N SER A 119 -15.01 -9.87 4.61
CA SER A 119 -15.54 -10.44 3.36
C SER A 119 -16.87 -11.13 3.60
#